data_AF-A0A7W9X5B1-F1
#
_entry.id   AF-A0A7W9X5B1-F1
#
_cell.length_a   1.000
_cell.length_b   1.000
_cell.length_c   1.000
_cell.angle_alpha   90.00
_cell.angle_beta   90.00
_cell.angle_gamma   90.00
#
_symmetry.space_group_name_H-M   'P 1'
#
loop_
_entity.id
_entity.type
_entity.pdbx_description
1 polymer ?
#
loop_
_entity_poly.entity_id
_entity_poly.type
_entity_poly.pdbx_seq_one_letter_code
_entity_poly.pdbx_strand_id
1 'polypeptide(L)'
;MGILARSICLFAMSLATNAFAADLNGTWRYEKGGEYFGQMNVSKATVPVIQIVNNRAAFSPICFVELSKGRYLYSAPFQSLLKEDVNEAALEKYLNKNFSLSILGSKDYFKADVDADCNDPMFDFLLSGNKLLVPFAGSAFYTYVRTDDSPTQSVVLHAMLCGRKLSQLPFSPANYANLCQGLIPRAAGIPSATAKCAPVYYPYVALNKDADWLAKLIGAHNYRKGGARDAEDYAPPFASKLHPVFVVLPPLKDVLIVRVNDLEGGNEERDTMPGVYLAIKGGKVTDQVNEGCVIDETFACFGEDGKKRYQLLESGKFKRI
;
A
#
# COMPACT_ATOMS: atom_id res chain seq x y z
N MET A 1 21.15 -39.80 57.46
CA MET A 1 19.93 -39.85 56.63
C MET A 1 19.63 -38.44 56.15
N GLY A 2 19.49 -38.24 54.84
CA GLY A 2 19.20 -36.93 54.25
C GLY A 2 19.49 -36.92 52.76
N ILE A 3 18.63 -37.59 51.97
CA ILE A 3 18.69 -37.58 50.50
C ILE A 3 17.95 -36.31 50.03
N LEU A 4 18.68 -35.36 49.45
CA LEU A 4 18.11 -34.19 48.78
C LEU A 4 17.80 -34.56 47.32
N ALA A 5 16.52 -34.75 47.00
CA ALA A 5 16.06 -34.90 45.62
C ALA A 5 15.98 -33.51 44.95
N ARG A 6 16.76 -33.31 43.88
CA ARG A 6 16.64 -32.15 42.97
C ARG A 6 15.62 -32.47 41.88
N SER A 7 14.43 -31.87 41.96
CA SER A 7 13.48 -31.82 40.85
C SER A 7 13.91 -30.75 39.85
N ILE A 8 14.24 -31.15 38.63
CA ILE A 8 14.47 -30.25 37.50
C ILE A 8 13.14 -30.17 36.73
N CYS A 9 12.43 -29.04 36.85
CA CYS A 9 11.32 -28.71 35.96
C CYS A 9 11.87 -28.24 34.62
N LEU A 10 11.79 -29.10 33.60
CA LEU A 10 11.91 -28.70 32.20
C LEU A 10 10.66 -27.89 31.81
N PHE A 11 10.82 -26.57 31.69
CA PHE A 11 9.85 -25.73 30.98
C PHE A 11 10.02 -25.96 29.48
N ALA A 12 9.11 -26.73 28.89
CA ALA A 12 8.93 -26.74 27.45
C ALA A 12 8.32 -25.40 27.03
N MET A 13 9.14 -24.49 26.51
CA MET A 13 8.65 -23.34 25.75
C MET A 13 8.06 -23.86 24.44
N SER A 14 6.77 -24.16 24.43
CA SER A 14 6.00 -24.22 23.20
C SER A 14 5.96 -22.80 22.63
N LEU A 15 6.83 -22.52 21.65
CA LEU A 15 6.67 -21.38 20.76
C LEU A 15 5.36 -21.59 20.00
N ALA A 16 4.27 -21.03 20.54
CA ALA A 16 3.05 -20.83 19.80
C ALA A 16 3.37 -19.83 18.69
N THR A 17 3.76 -20.32 17.52
CA THR A 17 3.63 -19.54 16.28
C THR A 17 2.14 -19.32 16.10
N ASN A 18 1.65 -18.16 16.53
CA ASN A 18 0.34 -17.67 16.14
C ASN A 18 0.36 -17.62 14.61
N ALA A 19 -0.23 -18.63 13.97
CA ALA A 19 -0.57 -18.60 12.58
C ALA A 19 -1.72 -17.59 12.44
N PHE A 20 -1.37 -16.30 12.48
CA PHE A 20 -2.25 -15.28 11.96
C PHE A 20 -2.55 -15.69 10.51
N ALA A 21 -3.84 -15.79 10.17
CA ALA A 21 -4.22 -15.90 8.76
C ALA A 21 -3.51 -14.78 8.01
N ALA A 22 -2.85 -15.11 6.89
CA ALA A 22 -2.05 -14.13 6.19
C ALA A 22 -3.00 -13.07 5.64
N ASP A 23 -2.87 -11.82 6.11
CA ASP A 23 -3.71 -10.71 5.64
C ASP A 23 -3.35 -10.40 4.19
N LEU A 24 -4.29 -10.40 3.25
CA LEU A 24 -3.99 -10.09 1.85
C LEU A 24 -3.68 -8.60 1.64
N ASN A 25 -4.14 -7.72 2.53
CA ASN A 25 -3.96 -6.28 2.41
C ASN A 25 -2.47 -5.89 2.44
N GLY A 26 -2.09 -4.94 1.59
CA GLY A 26 -0.73 -4.45 1.49
C GLY A 26 -0.30 -4.11 0.06
N THR A 27 0.93 -3.62 -0.05
CA THR A 27 1.59 -3.36 -1.34
C THR A 27 2.50 -4.54 -1.69
N TRP A 28 2.21 -5.19 -2.80
CA TRP A 28 2.89 -6.37 -3.32
C TRP A 28 3.73 -6.00 -4.53
N ARG A 29 4.99 -6.42 -4.56
CA ARG A 29 5.95 -6.04 -5.61
C ARG A 29 6.42 -7.23 -6.38
N TYR A 30 6.46 -7.11 -7.70
CA TYR A 30 6.98 -8.15 -8.57
C TYR A 30 8.42 -8.51 -8.14
N GLU A 31 8.62 -9.80 -7.83
CA GLU A 31 9.93 -10.38 -7.54
C GLU A 31 10.50 -10.98 -8.82
N LYS A 32 9.78 -11.97 -9.38
CA LYS A 32 10.20 -12.70 -10.58
C LYS A 32 9.05 -13.48 -11.20
N GLY A 33 9.25 -13.93 -12.43
CA GLY A 33 8.40 -14.89 -13.10
C GLY A 33 9.17 -16.12 -13.57
N GLY A 34 8.45 -17.19 -13.86
CA GLY A 34 9.01 -18.39 -14.47
C GLY A 34 7.93 -19.35 -14.92
N GLU A 35 8.32 -20.32 -15.75
CA GLU A 35 7.43 -21.32 -16.34
C GLU A 35 7.95 -22.71 -15.96
N TYR A 36 7.03 -23.61 -15.59
CA TYR A 36 7.36 -24.90 -15.00
C TYR A 36 8.25 -25.78 -15.90
N PHE A 37 7.97 -25.82 -17.20
CA PHE A 37 8.71 -26.63 -18.18
C PHE A 37 9.98 -25.95 -18.73
N GLY A 38 10.17 -24.65 -18.48
CA GLY A 38 11.26 -23.83 -19.00
C GLY A 38 11.18 -23.57 -20.52
N GLN A 39 10.02 -23.74 -21.14
CA GLN A 39 9.84 -23.63 -22.59
C GLN A 39 9.49 -22.20 -23.03
N MET A 40 8.93 -21.40 -22.11
CA MET A 40 8.57 -20.01 -22.36
C MET A 40 9.54 -19.07 -21.66
N ASN A 41 9.97 -18.03 -22.38
CA ASN A 41 10.63 -16.90 -21.74
C ASN A 41 9.59 -16.02 -21.06
N VAL A 42 9.58 -16.04 -19.73
CA VAL A 42 8.66 -15.23 -18.93
C VAL A 42 9.22 -13.81 -18.82
N SER A 43 8.57 -12.87 -19.50
CA SER A 43 8.88 -11.45 -19.38
C SER A 43 8.55 -10.91 -17.98
N LYS A 44 9.02 -9.70 -17.69
CA LYS A 44 8.62 -8.98 -16.48
C LYS A 44 7.12 -8.74 -16.51
N ALA A 45 6.45 -8.87 -15.36
CA ALA A 45 5.03 -8.57 -15.26
C ALA A 45 4.74 -7.12 -15.67
N THR A 46 3.68 -6.95 -16.46
CA THR A 46 3.11 -5.66 -16.86
C THR A 46 2.60 -4.87 -15.66
N VAL A 47 2.21 -5.58 -14.60
CA VAL A 47 1.79 -5.05 -13.30
C VAL A 47 2.93 -5.25 -12.29
N PRO A 48 3.86 -4.29 -12.12
CA PRO A 48 5.01 -4.45 -11.22
C PRO A 48 4.63 -4.29 -9.74
N VAL A 49 3.50 -3.63 -9.44
CA VAL A 49 3.01 -3.37 -8.08
C VAL A 49 1.51 -3.62 -8.03
N ILE A 50 1.07 -4.32 -6.99
CA ILE A 50 -0.34 -4.56 -6.69
C ILE A 50 -0.63 -3.97 -5.31
N GLN A 51 -1.61 -3.09 -5.19
CA GLN A 51 -2.07 -2.58 -3.89
C GLN A 51 -3.42 -3.17 -3.57
N ILE A 52 -3.52 -3.84 -2.41
CA ILE A 52 -4.74 -4.49 -1.96
C ILE A 52 -5.21 -3.83 -0.67
N VAL A 53 -6.45 -3.35 -0.67
CA VAL A 53 -7.12 -2.78 0.50
C VAL A 53 -8.54 -3.30 0.56
N ASN A 54 -8.92 -3.88 1.70
CA ASN A 54 -10.25 -4.41 1.96
C ASN A 54 -10.75 -5.33 0.83
N ASN A 55 -9.90 -6.28 0.42
CA ASN A 55 -10.15 -7.22 -0.69
C ASN A 55 -10.39 -6.56 -2.06
N ARG A 56 -10.02 -5.30 -2.26
CA ARG A 56 -10.00 -4.68 -3.59
C ARG A 56 -8.56 -4.45 -4.01
N ALA A 57 -8.19 -4.92 -5.20
CA ALA A 57 -6.85 -4.77 -5.75
C ALA A 57 -6.82 -3.66 -6.81
N ALA A 58 -5.74 -2.87 -6.80
CA ALA A 58 -5.38 -1.99 -7.91
C ALA A 58 -4.16 -2.57 -8.64
N PHE A 59 -4.32 -2.82 -9.93
CA PHE A 59 -3.23 -3.24 -10.83
C PHE A 59 -2.66 -2.05 -11.63
N SER A 60 -3.47 -1.01 -11.80
CA SER A 60 -3.06 0.27 -12.40
C SER A 60 -3.98 1.39 -11.88
N PRO A 61 -3.71 2.67 -12.19
CA PRO A 61 -4.60 3.78 -11.85
C PRO A 61 -6.02 3.69 -12.41
N ILE A 62 -6.26 2.81 -13.40
CA ILE A 62 -7.55 2.64 -14.08
C ILE A 62 -8.14 1.23 -13.94
N CYS A 63 -7.42 0.27 -13.34
CA CYS A 63 -7.86 -1.12 -13.23
C CYS A 63 -7.90 -1.55 -11.77
N PHE A 64 -9.14 -1.72 -11.29
CA PHE A 64 -9.47 -2.11 -9.92
C PHE A 64 -10.39 -3.32 -9.96
N VAL A 65 -10.08 -4.33 -9.17
CA VAL A 65 -10.87 -5.58 -9.12
C VAL A 65 -11.22 -5.94 -7.69
N GLU A 66 -12.37 -6.58 -7.51
CA GLU A 66 -12.71 -7.22 -6.24
C GLU A 66 -12.06 -8.60 -6.15
N LEU A 67 -11.57 -8.94 -4.97
CA LEU A 67 -10.95 -10.22 -4.68
C LEU A 67 -11.87 -11.02 -3.75
N SER A 68 -12.32 -12.17 -4.24
CA SER A 68 -13.15 -13.09 -3.46
C SER A 68 -12.29 -14.22 -2.91
N LYS A 69 -12.37 -14.46 -1.60
CA LYS A 69 -11.69 -15.62 -0.99
C LYS A 69 -12.39 -16.90 -1.43
N GLY A 70 -11.64 -17.80 -2.04
CA GLY A 70 -12.13 -19.08 -2.52
C GLY A 70 -11.56 -20.27 -1.75
N ARG A 71 -12.12 -21.45 -1.98
CA ARG A 71 -11.47 -22.71 -1.63
C ARG A 71 -10.37 -23.00 -2.65
N TYR A 72 -9.15 -23.19 -2.18
CA TYR A 72 -8.07 -23.65 -3.04
C TYR A 72 -8.35 -25.08 -3.52
N LEU A 73 -8.33 -25.25 -4.83
CA LEU A 73 -8.38 -26.53 -5.53
C LEU A 73 -7.29 -26.50 -6.58
N TYR A 74 -6.30 -27.40 -6.52
CA TYR A 74 -5.16 -27.42 -7.44
C TYR A 74 -5.60 -27.33 -8.92
N SER A 75 -6.71 -27.99 -9.26
CA SER A 75 -7.25 -28.01 -10.61
C SER A 75 -7.78 -26.69 -11.15
N ALA A 76 -8.07 -25.70 -10.30
CA ALA A 76 -8.61 -24.41 -10.75
C ALA A 76 -7.52 -23.55 -11.41
N PRO A 77 -6.44 -23.14 -10.73
CA PRO A 77 -5.39 -22.32 -11.33
C PRO A 77 -4.37 -23.11 -12.17
N PHE A 78 -4.29 -24.44 -11.99
CA PHE A 78 -3.22 -25.27 -12.57
C PHE A 78 -3.73 -26.40 -13.48
N GLN A 79 -4.87 -26.18 -14.15
CA GLN A 79 -5.46 -27.20 -15.03
C GLN A 79 -4.50 -27.63 -16.16
N SER A 80 -3.72 -26.71 -16.73
CA SER A 80 -2.76 -27.05 -17.78
C SER A 80 -1.64 -27.95 -17.27
N LEU A 81 -1.11 -27.69 -16.07
CA LEU A 81 -0.12 -28.55 -15.43
C LEU A 81 -0.68 -29.95 -15.14
N LEU A 82 -1.93 -30.04 -14.68
CA LEU A 82 -2.60 -31.32 -14.47
C LEU A 82 -2.74 -32.15 -15.75
N LYS A 83 -3.01 -31.49 -16.90
CA LYS A 83 -3.12 -32.18 -18.19
C LYS A 83 -1.79 -32.79 -18.66
N GLU A 84 -0.68 -32.24 -18.17
CA GLU A 84 0.69 -32.72 -18.43
C GLU A 84 1.22 -33.59 -17.27
N ASP A 85 0.31 -34.22 -16.49
CA ASP A 85 0.61 -35.10 -15.36
C ASP A 85 1.45 -34.46 -14.23
N VAL A 86 1.49 -33.13 -14.16
CA VAL A 86 2.13 -32.40 -13.06
C VAL A 86 1.12 -32.24 -11.92
N ASN A 87 1.27 -33.08 -10.90
CA ASN A 87 0.47 -33.01 -9.68
C ASN A 87 0.96 -31.92 -8.71
N GLU A 88 0.17 -31.65 -7.68
CA GLU A 88 0.43 -30.61 -6.68
C GLU A 88 1.78 -30.78 -5.96
N ALA A 89 2.17 -32.02 -5.62
CA ALA A 89 3.45 -32.29 -4.97
C ALA A 89 4.65 -32.00 -5.88
N ALA A 90 4.51 -32.24 -7.19
CA ALA A 90 5.53 -31.89 -8.17
C ALA A 90 5.66 -30.36 -8.32
N LEU A 91 4.53 -29.64 -8.40
CA LEU A 91 4.53 -28.18 -8.45
C LEU A 91 5.10 -27.57 -7.15
N GLU A 92 4.73 -28.09 -5.98
CA GLU A 92 5.27 -27.67 -4.68
C GLU A 92 6.80 -27.74 -4.67
N LYS A 93 7.39 -28.84 -5.13
CA LYS A 93 8.84 -29.01 -5.18
C LYS A 93 9.50 -27.97 -6.09
N TYR A 94 8.87 -27.69 -7.22
CA TYR A 94 9.33 -26.65 -8.15
C TYR A 94 9.25 -25.25 -7.54
N LEU A 95 8.12 -24.89 -6.92
CA LEU A 95 7.90 -23.59 -6.30
C LEU A 95 8.81 -23.37 -5.09
N ASN A 96 9.03 -24.39 -4.25
CA ASN A 96 9.97 -24.30 -3.15
C ASN A 96 11.41 -24.08 -3.65
N LYS A 97 11.84 -24.84 -4.66
CA LYS A 97 13.20 -24.74 -5.21
C LYS A 97 13.44 -23.39 -5.91
N ASN A 98 12.51 -22.97 -6.76
CA ASN A 98 12.73 -21.84 -7.66
C ASN A 98 12.19 -20.53 -7.12
N PHE A 99 11.17 -20.55 -6.27
CA PHE A 99 10.49 -19.35 -5.76
C PHE A 99 10.50 -19.23 -4.23
N SER A 100 10.99 -20.25 -3.51
CA SER A 100 10.94 -20.30 -2.04
C SER A 100 9.51 -20.11 -1.53
N LEU A 101 8.56 -20.77 -2.20
CA LEU A 101 7.13 -20.66 -1.93
C LEU A 101 6.51 -22.05 -1.78
N SER A 102 5.70 -22.20 -0.72
CA SER A 102 4.90 -23.40 -0.47
C SER A 102 3.42 -23.12 -0.78
N ILE A 103 2.82 -24.00 -1.58
CA ILE A 103 1.37 -24.07 -1.87
C ILE A 103 0.70 -25.16 -1.04
N LEU A 104 1.43 -26.21 -0.64
CA LEU A 104 0.93 -27.23 0.29
C LEU A 104 0.63 -26.59 1.65
N GLY A 105 -0.66 -26.54 2.01
CA GLY A 105 -1.11 -25.88 3.24
C GLY A 105 -1.39 -24.38 3.10
N SER A 106 -1.27 -23.80 1.90
CA SER A 106 -1.80 -22.46 1.63
C SER A 106 -3.33 -22.51 1.73
N LYS A 107 -3.87 -21.78 2.71
CA LYS A 107 -5.33 -21.71 2.99
C LYS A 107 -5.98 -20.48 2.36
N ASP A 108 -5.18 -19.58 1.83
CA ASP A 108 -5.60 -18.24 1.44
C ASP A 108 -5.44 -18.11 -0.07
N TYR A 109 -6.51 -18.49 -0.78
CA TYR A 109 -6.65 -18.39 -2.22
C TYR A 109 -7.72 -17.36 -2.55
N PHE A 110 -7.43 -16.48 -3.49
CA PHE A 110 -8.34 -15.42 -3.91
C PHE A 110 -8.50 -15.40 -5.42
N LYS A 111 -9.71 -15.08 -5.85
CA LYS A 111 -10.06 -14.87 -7.24
C LYS A 111 -10.38 -13.41 -7.48
N ALA A 112 -9.79 -12.82 -8.51
CA ALA A 112 -10.21 -11.52 -8.99
C ALA A 112 -11.47 -11.65 -9.85
N ASP A 113 -12.45 -10.79 -9.56
CA ASP A 113 -13.56 -10.52 -10.46
C ASP A 113 -13.09 -9.48 -11.47
N VAL A 114 -12.56 -9.95 -12.60
CA VAL A 114 -11.91 -9.12 -13.60
C VAL A 114 -12.93 -8.70 -14.66
N ASP A 115 -13.29 -7.42 -14.66
CA ASP A 115 -14.07 -6.80 -15.73
C ASP A 115 -13.21 -6.61 -17.00
N ALA A 116 -13.89 -6.41 -18.15
CA ALA A 116 -13.26 -6.26 -19.46
C ALA A 116 -12.26 -5.10 -19.56
N ASP A 117 -12.34 -4.11 -18.67
CA ASP A 117 -11.49 -2.91 -18.66
C ASP A 117 -10.07 -3.17 -18.11
N CYS A 118 -9.87 -4.32 -17.46
CA CYS A 118 -8.56 -4.75 -16.97
C CYS A 118 -7.88 -5.64 -18.03
N ASN A 119 -7.05 -5.03 -18.88
CA ASN A 119 -6.18 -5.76 -19.81
C ASN A 119 -5.21 -6.65 -19.03
N ASP A 120 -5.13 -7.94 -19.40
CA ASP A 120 -4.22 -8.96 -18.87
C ASP A 120 -4.67 -9.56 -17.51
N PRO A 121 -5.47 -10.64 -17.53
CA PRO A 121 -6.19 -11.03 -16.34
C PRO A 121 -5.34 -11.87 -15.38
N MET A 122 -4.92 -11.23 -14.30
CA MET A 122 -4.50 -11.92 -13.10
C MET A 122 -5.75 -12.39 -12.36
N PHE A 123 -6.17 -13.63 -12.61
CA PHE A 123 -7.40 -14.18 -12.03
C PHE A 123 -7.19 -14.77 -10.63
N ASP A 124 -6.03 -15.34 -10.39
CA ASP A 124 -5.80 -16.25 -9.27
C ASP A 124 -4.62 -15.80 -8.42
N PHE A 125 -4.83 -15.80 -7.11
CA PHE A 125 -3.85 -15.35 -6.13
C PHE A 125 -3.71 -16.40 -5.04
N LEU A 126 -2.53 -16.98 -4.88
CA LEU A 126 -2.21 -17.85 -3.75
C LEU A 126 -1.27 -17.13 -2.80
N LEU A 127 -1.71 -16.98 -1.54
CA LEU A 127 -0.97 -16.30 -0.51
C LEU A 127 -0.20 -17.31 0.36
N SER A 128 1.10 -17.08 0.52
CA SER A 128 1.97 -17.90 1.37
C SER A 128 2.94 -16.98 2.12
N GLY A 129 2.60 -16.66 3.37
CA GLY A 129 3.36 -15.70 4.19
C GLY A 129 3.44 -14.31 3.54
N ASN A 130 4.66 -13.87 3.24
CA ASN A 130 4.94 -12.60 2.56
C ASN A 130 5.05 -12.73 1.03
N LYS A 131 4.70 -13.89 0.46
CA LYS A 131 4.68 -14.10 -0.99
C LYS A 131 3.28 -14.30 -1.53
N LEU A 132 3.05 -13.75 -2.71
CA LEU A 132 1.84 -13.89 -3.49
C LEU A 132 2.22 -14.54 -4.82
N LEU A 133 1.73 -15.75 -5.06
CA LEU A 133 1.87 -16.44 -6.34
C LEU A 133 0.67 -16.07 -7.22
N VAL A 134 0.95 -15.62 -8.43
CA VAL A 134 -0.05 -15.29 -9.45
C VAL A 134 0.19 -16.18 -10.67
N PRO A 135 -0.58 -17.27 -10.82
CA PRO A 135 -0.54 -18.09 -12.02
C PRO A 135 -0.95 -17.27 -13.24
N PHE A 136 -0.23 -17.42 -14.35
CA PHE A 136 -0.59 -16.83 -15.63
C PHE A 136 -0.20 -17.80 -16.76
N ALA A 137 -0.98 -17.83 -17.84
CA ALA A 137 -0.71 -18.71 -18.99
C ALA A 137 -0.53 -20.22 -18.64
N GLY A 138 -1.25 -20.74 -17.65
CA GLY A 138 -1.43 -22.18 -17.39
C GLY A 138 -0.26 -22.92 -16.72
N SER A 139 0.99 -22.67 -17.12
CA SER A 139 2.20 -23.27 -16.52
C SER A 139 3.24 -22.25 -16.08
N ALA A 140 2.93 -20.95 -16.22
CA ALA A 140 3.77 -19.86 -15.77
C ALA A 140 3.18 -19.13 -14.56
N PHE A 141 4.07 -18.47 -13.84
CA PHE A 141 3.72 -17.83 -12.58
C PHE A 141 4.54 -16.56 -12.41
N TYR A 142 3.90 -15.55 -11.87
CA TYR A 142 4.57 -14.42 -11.26
C TYR A 142 4.56 -14.60 -9.75
N THR A 143 5.62 -14.10 -9.12
CA THR A 143 5.70 -14.00 -7.67
C THR A 143 5.85 -12.54 -7.29
N TYR A 144 5.08 -12.16 -6.28
CA TYR A 144 5.16 -10.87 -5.64
C TYR A 144 5.56 -11.05 -4.19
N VAL A 145 6.33 -10.11 -3.67
CA VAL A 145 6.71 -10.05 -2.26
C VAL A 145 6.01 -8.85 -1.63
N ARG A 146 5.46 -9.06 -0.45
CA ARG A 146 4.85 -7.99 0.34
C ARG A 146 5.94 -7.00 0.73
N THR A 147 5.65 -5.72 0.53
CA THR A 147 6.45 -4.66 1.11
C THR A 147 6.11 -4.64 2.59
N ASP A 148 6.94 -5.26 3.41
CA ASP A 148 6.80 -5.15 4.85
C ASP A 148 7.04 -3.69 5.25
N ASP A 149 6.20 -3.16 6.13
CA ASP A 149 6.48 -1.94 6.86
C ASP A 149 7.75 -2.20 7.67
N SER A 150 8.94 -1.96 7.10
CA SER A 150 10.17 -2.24 7.82
C SER A 150 10.14 -1.40 9.11
N PRO A 151 10.03 -2.02 10.31
CA PRO A 151 9.85 -1.28 11.55
C PRO A 151 11.17 -0.73 12.07
N THR A 152 12.23 -0.71 11.26
CA THR A 152 13.48 -0.01 11.59
C THR A 152 13.34 1.49 11.36
N GLN A 153 12.19 2.06 11.77
CA GLN A 153 12.07 3.49 11.93
C GLN A 153 12.85 3.88 13.19
N SER A 154 13.89 4.69 13.00
CA SER A 154 14.61 5.33 14.09
C SER A 154 13.62 5.95 15.09
N VAL A 155 13.89 5.83 16.40
CA VAL A 155 13.11 6.49 17.47
C VAL A 155 12.88 7.98 17.17
N VAL A 156 13.84 8.61 16.49
CA VAL A 156 13.77 10.01 16.03
C VAL A 156 12.61 10.23 15.05
N LEU A 157 12.40 9.32 14.09
CA LEU A 157 11.32 9.43 13.11
C LEU A 157 9.95 9.25 13.79
N HIS A 158 9.83 8.30 14.73
CA HIS A 158 8.58 8.08 15.44
C HIS A 158 8.16 9.30 16.29
N ALA A 159 9.13 9.95 16.94
CA ALA A 159 8.90 11.20 17.67
C ALA A 159 8.51 12.35 16.74
N MET A 160 9.16 12.48 15.57
CA MET A 160 8.81 13.48 14.56
C MET A 160 7.38 13.32 14.03
N LEU A 161 6.91 12.08 13.92
CA LEU A 161 5.58 11.75 13.40
C LEU A 161 4.46 11.78 14.45
N CYS A 162 4.78 12.10 15.71
CA CYS A 162 3.80 12.11 16.81
C CYS A 162 2.99 10.80 16.92
N GLY A 163 3.65 9.66 16.70
CA GLY A 163 3.00 8.33 16.74
C GLY A 163 2.19 7.96 15.49
N ARG A 164 2.19 8.80 14.44
CA ARG A 164 1.54 8.48 13.16
C ARG A 164 2.31 7.40 12.41
N LYS A 165 1.57 6.48 11.79
CA LYS A 165 2.08 5.43 10.90
C LYS A 165 2.27 6.00 9.49
N LEU A 166 3.16 5.36 8.73
CA LEU A 166 3.45 5.72 7.35
C LEU A 166 2.62 4.87 6.41
N SER A 167 2.05 5.52 5.40
CA SER A 167 1.47 4.83 4.24
C SER A 167 2.60 4.29 3.35
N GLN A 168 2.26 3.43 2.39
CA GLN A 168 3.24 2.76 1.55
C GLN A 168 3.46 3.50 0.23
N LEU A 169 4.67 3.39 -0.32
CA LEU A 169 4.97 3.75 -1.70
C LEU A 169 4.78 2.52 -2.60
N PRO A 170 4.47 2.68 -3.90
CA PRO A 170 4.21 3.97 -4.57
C PRO A 170 2.86 4.54 -4.14
N PHE A 171 2.74 5.87 -4.04
CA PHE A 171 1.47 6.51 -3.74
C PHE A 171 0.83 7.01 -5.02
N SER A 172 -0.32 6.43 -5.39
CA SER A 172 -1.15 6.87 -6.51
C SER A 172 -2.41 7.56 -5.96
N PRO A 173 -2.67 8.84 -6.31
CA PRO A 173 -3.91 9.51 -5.93
C PRO A 173 -5.16 8.77 -6.41
N ALA A 174 -5.12 8.19 -7.62
CA ALA A 174 -6.21 7.38 -8.16
C ALA A 174 -6.44 6.11 -7.32
N ASN A 175 -5.36 5.43 -6.91
CA ASN A 175 -5.48 4.23 -6.07
C ASN A 175 -6.01 4.60 -4.69
N TYR A 176 -5.54 5.69 -4.08
CA TYR A 176 -6.04 6.16 -2.79
C TYR A 176 -7.54 6.51 -2.85
N ALA A 177 -7.98 7.22 -3.90
CA ALA A 177 -9.38 7.56 -4.10
C ALA A 177 -10.26 6.31 -4.21
N ASN A 178 -9.85 5.34 -5.02
CA ASN A 178 -10.65 4.14 -5.29
C ASN A 178 -10.59 3.08 -4.18
N LEU A 179 -9.44 2.91 -3.53
CA LEU A 179 -9.24 1.86 -2.53
C LEU A 179 -9.52 2.33 -1.10
N CYS A 180 -9.34 3.62 -0.79
CA CYS A 180 -9.37 4.11 0.59
C CYS A 180 -10.42 5.20 0.86
N GLN A 181 -10.58 6.18 -0.03
CA GLN A 181 -11.37 7.39 0.29
C GLN A 181 -12.82 7.07 0.72
N GLY A 182 -13.46 6.09 0.09
CA GLY A 182 -14.80 5.62 0.46
C GLY A 182 -14.89 4.91 1.82
N LEU A 183 -13.75 4.47 2.38
CA LEU A 183 -13.66 3.82 3.69
C LEU A 183 -13.43 4.81 4.84
N ILE A 184 -13.21 6.09 4.53
CA ILE A 184 -12.99 7.15 5.52
C ILE A 184 -14.35 7.52 6.14
N PRO A 185 -14.56 7.26 7.44
CA PRO A 185 -15.82 7.55 8.10
C PRO A 185 -16.05 9.06 8.19
N ARG A 186 -17.32 9.45 8.05
CA ARG A 186 -17.76 10.85 8.15
C ARG A 186 -18.88 10.97 9.17
N ALA A 187 -18.80 12.00 10.01
CA ALA A 187 -19.87 12.38 10.92
C ALA A 187 -20.26 13.83 10.60
N ALA A 188 -21.52 14.05 10.22
CA ALA A 188 -22.00 15.36 9.77
C ALA A 188 -21.12 16.01 8.68
N GLY A 189 -20.65 15.21 7.71
CA GLY A 189 -19.77 15.66 6.62
C GLY A 189 -18.27 15.65 6.96
N ILE A 190 -17.91 15.74 8.25
CA ILE A 190 -16.53 15.85 8.73
C ILE A 190 -15.84 14.48 8.70
N PRO A 191 -14.71 14.32 7.99
CA PRO A 191 -13.92 13.10 7.98
C PRO A 191 -13.33 12.75 9.36
N SER A 192 -13.07 11.46 9.58
CA SER A 192 -12.38 10.97 10.77
C SER A 192 -11.29 9.97 10.40
N ALA A 193 -10.24 9.89 11.23
CA ALA A 193 -9.12 8.97 10.99
C ALA A 193 -9.61 7.51 11.01
N THR A 194 -9.01 6.67 10.18
CA THR A 194 -9.41 5.26 10.06
C THR A 194 -8.22 4.35 9.78
N ALA A 195 -8.27 3.13 10.30
CA ALA A 195 -7.33 2.07 9.98
C ALA A 195 -7.85 1.13 8.87
N LYS A 196 -9.05 1.36 8.32
CA LYS A 196 -9.66 0.49 7.31
C LYS A 196 -8.86 0.42 6.00
N CYS A 197 -7.99 1.40 5.75
CA CYS A 197 -7.14 1.43 4.56
C CYS A 197 -5.73 0.86 4.80
N ALA A 198 -5.43 0.45 6.03
CA ALA A 198 -4.12 -0.05 6.41
C ALA A 198 -3.87 -1.45 5.81
N PRO A 199 -2.60 -1.83 5.59
CA PRO A 199 -1.39 -1.03 5.81
C PRO A 199 -1.04 -0.10 4.63
N VAL A 200 -1.74 -0.18 3.51
CA VAL A 200 -1.41 0.60 2.30
C VAL A 200 -1.52 2.11 2.56
N TYR A 201 -2.62 2.53 3.21
CA TYR A 201 -2.87 3.92 3.53
C TYR A 201 -3.27 4.11 5.00
N TYR A 202 -2.70 5.14 5.62
CA TYR A 202 -3.05 5.59 6.96
C TYR A 202 -3.60 7.02 6.90
N PRO A 203 -4.89 7.21 6.60
CA PRO A 203 -5.51 8.52 6.58
C PRO A 203 -5.69 9.09 8.00
N TYR A 204 -5.21 10.31 8.16
CA TYR A 204 -5.36 11.14 9.35
C TYR A 204 -6.19 12.36 9.02
N VAL A 205 -6.73 13.00 10.06
CA VAL A 205 -7.47 14.25 9.95
C VAL A 205 -6.81 15.27 10.87
N ALA A 206 -6.51 16.44 10.35
CA ALA A 206 -5.98 17.56 11.14
C ALA A 206 -7.15 18.33 11.74
N LEU A 207 -7.16 18.50 13.06
CA LEU A 207 -8.15 19.29 13.78
C LEU A 207 -7.49 20.52 14.40
N ASN A 208 -8.18 21.65 14.43
CA ASN A 208 -7.65 22.89 15.00
C ASN A 208 -7.28 22.77 16.50
N LYS A 209 -7.93 21.83 17.22
CA LYS A 209 -7.65 21.53 18.63
C LYS A 209 -6.47 20.59 18.85
N ASP A 210 -5.92 19.98 17.79
CA ASP A 210 -4.84 19.02 17.92
C ASP A 210 -3.60 19.71 18.50
N ALA A 211 -2.94 19.05 19.45
CA ALA A 211 -1.72 19.56 20.04
C ALA A 211 -0.49 19.34 19.14
N ASP A 212 -0.55 18.37 18.21
CA ASP A 212 0.59 17.98 17.39
C ASP A 212 0.95 19.02 16.33
N TRP A 213 2.26 19.23 16.17
CA TRP A 213 2.80 20.27 15.30
C TRP A 213 2.50 20.02 13.82
N LEU A 214 2.39 18.76 13.41
CA LEU A 214 2.16 18.38 12.02
C LEU A 214 0.71 18.71 11.61
N ALA A 215 -0.29 18.34 12.42
CA ALA A 215 -1.68 18.74 12.18
C ALA A 215 -1.83 20.27 12.14
N LYS A 216 -1.17 20.98 13.06
CA LYS A 216 -1.15 22.46 13.05
C LYS A 216 -0.53 23.03 11.77
N LEU A 217 0.61 22.48 11.35
CA LEU A 217 1.27 22.91 10.12
C LEU A 217 0.36 22.70 8.90
N ILE A 218 -0.25 21.52 8.78
CA ILE A 218 -1.15 21.17 7.68
C ILE A 218 -2.40 22.06 7.67
N GLY A 219 -3.05 22.26 8.82
CA GLY A 219 -4.28 23.04 8.92
C GLY A 219 -4.09 24.55 8.84
N ALA A 220 -2.89 25.06 9.12
CA ALA A 220 -2.56 26.47 9.00
C ALA A 220 -1.85 26.83 7.67
N HIS A 221 -1.48 25.84 6.86
CA HIS A 221 -0.76 26.07 5.60
C HIS A 221 -1.64 26.79 4.58
N ASN A 222 -1.08 27.79 3.91
CA ASN A 222 -1.78 28.51 2.85
C ASN A 222 -1.51 27.83 1.50
N TYR A 223 -2.36 26.86 1.17
CA TYR A 223 -2.25 26.05 -0.05
C TYR A 223 -2.31 26.87 -1.33
N ARG A 224 -3.13 27.95 -1.37
CA ARG A 224 -3.22 28.87 -2.50
C ARG A 224 -1.90 29.58 -2.78
N LYS A 225 -1.21 30.06 -1.74
CA LYS A 225 0.15 30.64 -1.88
C LYS A 225 1.18 29.62 -2.34
N GLY A 226 0.96 28.33 -2.06
CA GLY A 226 1.74 27.21 -2.60
C GLY A 226 1.38 26.81 -4.03
N GLY A 227 0.46 27.54 -4.69
CA GLY A 227 0.06 27.31 -6.07
C GLY A 227 -1.04 26.25 -6.27
N ALA A 228 -1.71 25.80 -5.20
CA ALA A 228 -2.87 24.94 -5.33
C ALA A 228 -4.00 25.72 -6.02
N ARG A 229 -4.54 25.15 -7.09
CA ARG A 229 -5.77 25.63 -7.73
C ARG A 229 -6.95 25.33 -6.82
N ASP A 230 -8.04 26.07 -6.98
CA ASP A 230 -9.34 25.71 -6.41
C ASP A 230 -9.30 25.58 -4.87
N ALA A 231 -8.36 26.29 -4.24
CA ALA A 231 -8.09 26.27 -2.81
C ALA A 231 -8.46 27.60 -2.13
N GLU A 232 -9.24 28.45 -2.79
CA GLU A 232 -9.54 29.82 -2.30
C GLU A 232 -10.25 29.78 -0.95
N ASP A 233 -11.29 28.96 -0.85
CA ASP A 233 -12.04 28.77 0.40
C ASP A 233 -11.37 27.74 1.32
N TYR A 234 -10.32 27.07 0.85
CA TYR A 234 -9.55 26.09 1.61
C TYR A 234 -8.35 26.67 2.33
N ALA A 235 -7.82 27.84 1.93
CA ALA A 235 -6.48 28.27 2.31
C ALA A 235 -6.45 29.48 3.28
N PRO A 236 -6.11 29.30 4.58
CA PRO A 236 -5.76 28.06 5.26
C PRO A 236 -6.97 27.31 5.87
N PRO A 237 -6.95 25.97 5.94
CA PRO A 237 -8.13 25.18 6.28
C PRO A 237 -8.76 25.52 7.64
N PHE A 238 -7.93 25.71 8.67
CA PHE A 238 -8.43 26.03 10.01
C PHE A 238 -9.09 27.41 10.09
N ALA A 239 -8.67 28.38 9.28
CA ALA A 239 -9.35 29.67 9.20
C ALA A 239 -10.74 29.53 8.57
N SER A 240 -10.88 28.58 7.63
CA SER A 240 -12.16 28.22 7.00
C SER A 240 -12.96 27.17 7.77
N LYS A 241 -12.53 26.77 8.97
CA LYS A 241 -13.15 25.71 9.80
C LYS A 241 -13.22 24.33 9.12
N LEU A 242 -12.26 24.03 8.26
CA LEU A 242 -12.14 22.77 7.54
C LEU A 242 -11.12 21.82 8.20
N HIS A 243 -11.22 20.54 7.87
CA HIS A 243 -10.49 19.42 8.49
C HIS A 243 -9.69 18.65 7.42
N PRO A 244 -8.47 19.09 7.12
CA PRO A 244 -7.62 18.43 6.13
C PRO A 244 -7.43 16.95 6.42
N VAL A 245 -7.67 16.12 5.41
CA VAL A 245 -7.31 14.70 5.47
C VAL A 245 -5.92 14.54 4.90
N PHE A 246 -5.04 13.87 5.61
CA PHE A 246 -3.67 13.71 5.15
C PHE A 246 -3.14 12.30 5.39
N VAL A 247 -2.20 11.90 4.56
CA VAL A 247 -1.42 10.67 4.72
C VAL A 247 0.05 11.05 4.77
N VAL A 248 0.79 10.38 5.65
CA VAL A 248 2.24 10.55 5.75
C VAL A 248 2.90 9.44 4.96
N LEU A 249 3.81 9.79 4.06
CA LEU A 249 4.57 8.84 3.24
C LEU A 249 5.94 8.56 3.87
N PRO A 250 6.65 7.49 3.45
CA PRO A 250 8.04 7.27 3.82
C PRO A 250 8.86 8.53 3.56
N PRO A 251 9.72 8.97 4.49
CA PRO A 251 10.52 10.16 4.29
C PRO A 251 11.69 9.91 3.34
N LEU A 252 12.13 10.97 2.64
CA LEU A 252 13.43 10.99 1.99
C LEU A 252 14.45 11.59 2.96
N LYS A 253 15.21 10.74 3.65
CA LYS A 253 16.12 11.15 4.75
C LYS A 253 15.37 11.95 5.83
N ASP A 254 15.67 13.24 5.96
CA ASP A 254 15.06 14.17 6.92
C ASP A 254 13.90 14.99 6.33
N VAL A 255 13.50 14.71 5.09
CA VAL A 255 12.35 15.34 4.43
C VAL A 255 11.12 14.48 4.64
N LEU A 256 10.16 14.99 5.43
CA LEU A 256 8.83 14.39 5.56
C LEU A 256 7.99 14.73 4.33
N ILE A 257 7.22 13.75 3.86
CA ILE A 257 6.34 13.91 2.71
C ILE A 257 4.92 13.61 3.17
N VAL A 258 4.02 14.56 2.91
CA VAL A 258 2.62 14.44 3.29
C VAL A 258 1.76 14.73 2.08
N ARG A 259 0.76 13.88 1.83
CA ARG A 259 -0.27 14.14 0.83
C ARG A 259 -1.52 14.62 1.56
N VAL A 260 -1.97 15.83 1.26
CA VAL A 260 -3.13 16.50 1.89
C VAL A 260 -4.29 16.60 0.91
N ASN A 261 -5.45 16.09 1.31
CA ASN A 261 -6.69 16.12 0.56
C ASN A 261 -7.74 16.96 1.29
N ASP A 262 -8.49 17.70 0.51
CA ASP A 262 -9.74 18.31 0.92
C ASP A 262 -10.87 17.34 0.58
N LEU A 263 -11.54 16.81 1.61
CA LEU A 263 -12.60 15.83 1.44
C LEU A 263 -13.98 16.37 1.82
N GLU A 264 -14.09 17.63 2.25
CA GLU A 264 -15.34 18.18 2.81
C GLU A 264 -16.23 18.94 1.81
N GLY A 265 -15.79 19.13 0.56
CA GLY A 265 -16.55 19.88 -0.45
C GLY A 265 -17.75 19.16 -1.09
N GLY A 266 -18.16 17.97 -0.60
CA GLY A 266 -19.15 17.13 -1.29
C GLY A 266 -20.60 17.65 -1.32
N ASN A 267 -20.94 18.67 -0.51
CA ASN A 267 -22.31 19.16 -0.35
C ASN A 267 -22.46 20.71 -0.47
N GLU A 268 -21.38 21.45 -0.72
CA GLU A 268 -21.39 22.92 -0.79
C GLU A 268 -20.98 23.40 -2.19
N GLU A 269 -21.40 24.61 -2.60
CA GLU A 269 -21.01 25.29 -3.87
C GLU A 269 -19.50 25.65 -3.94
N ARG A 270 -18.69 25.06 -3.08
CA ARG A 270 -17.29 25.40 -2.87
C ARG A 270 -16.40 24.47 -3.67
N ASP A 271 -15.41 25.07 -4.32
CA ASP A 271 -14.36 24.35 -5.01
C ASP A 271 -13.52 23.49 -4.03
N THR A 272 -13.37 22.21 -4.35
CA THR A 272 -12.56 21.27 -3.55
C THR A 272 -11.11 21.33 -4.02
N MET A 273 -10.16 21.53 -3.10
CA MET A 273 -8.75 21.55 -3.46
C MET A 273 -8.33 20.16 -3.97
N PRO A 274 -7.86 20.04 -5.23
CA PRO A 274 -7.26 18.79 -5.69
C PRO A 274 -6.03 18.58 -4.83
N GLY A 275 -5.97 17.42 -4.19
CA GLY A 275 -5.06 17.33 -3.09
C GLY A 275 -3.57 17.45 -3.53
N VAL A 276 -2.73 17.85 -2.59
CA VAL A 276 -1.35 18.26 -2.85
C VAL A 276 -0.35 17.40 -2.07
N TYR A 277 0.90 17.33 -2.55
CA TYR A 277 2.03 16.86 -1.75
C TYR A 277 2.76 18.04 -1.13
N LEU A 278 3.08 17.92 0.16
CA LEU A 278 3.95 18.83 0.90
C LEU A 278 5.27 18.12 1.18
N ALA A 279 6.38 18.79 0.87
CA ALA A 279 7.70 18.45 1.42
C ALA A 279 7.95 19.31 2.65
N ILE A 280 8.29 18.67 3.77
CA ILE A 280 8.48 19.31 5.06
C ILE A 280 9.89 18.98 5.56
N LYS A 281 10.70 20.01 5.83
CA LYS A 281 12.06 19.87 6.37
C LYS A 281 12.27 20.90 7.47
N GLY A 282 12.84 20.47 8.60
CA GLY A 282 13.04 21.35 9.76
C GLY A 282 11.74 21.93 10.33
N GLY A 283 10.64 21.17 10.27
CA GLY A 283 9.32 21.59 10.79
C GLY A 283 8.58 22.63 9.95
N LYS A 284 9.04 22.92 8.73
CA LYS A 284 8.41 23.87 7.81
C LYS A 284 8.14 23.23 6.46
N VAL A 285 7.05 23.63 5.80
CA VAL A 285 6.82 23.30 4.40
C VAL A 285 7.89 23.97 3.55
N THR A 286 8.75 23.17 2.92
CA THR A 286 9.79 23.66 2.02
C THR A 286 9.33 23.70 0.58
N ASP A 287 8.40 22.84 0.18
CA ASP A 287 7.86 22.83 -1.18
C ASP A 287 6.50 22.14 -1.27
N GLN A 288 5.79 22.36 -2.37
CA GLN A 288 4.46 21.81 -2.63
C GLN A 288 4.31 21.43 -4.11
N VAL A 289 3.70 20.26 -4.38
CA VAL A 289 3.30 19.83 -5.72
C VAL A 289 1.79 19.64 -5.75
N ASN A 290 1.14 20.30 -6.71
CA ASN A 290 -0.32 20.40 -6.82
C ASN A 290 -0.94 19.54 -7.93
N GLU A 291 -0.10 18.80 -8.66
CA GLU A 291 -0.50 18.07 -9.87
C GLU A 291 -0.83 16.60 -9.56
N GLY A 292 -1.67 15.99 -10.40
CA GLY A 292 -1.97 14.56 -10.41
C GLY A 292 -0.69 13.76 -10.60
N CYS A 293 -0.12 13.33 -9.49
CA CYS A 293 1.24 12.82 -9.42
C CYS A 293 1.26 11.51 -8.64
N VAL A 294 1.85 10.47 -9.25
CA VAL A 294 2.21 9.23 -8.57
C VAL A 294 3.63 9.38 -8.04
N ILE A 295 3.81 9.31 -6.72
CA ILE A 295 5.15 9.28 -6.11
C ILE A 295 5.61 7.82 -6.00
N ASP A 296 6.73 7.49 -6.63
CA ASP A 296 7.36 6.17 -6.54
C ASP A 296 8.34 6.06 -5.35
N GLU A 297 9.00 4.91 -5.22
CA GLU A 297 9.97 4.63 -4.15
C GLU A 297 11.29 5.40 -4.31
N THR A 298 11.54 5.94 -5.51
CA THR A 298 12.68 6.82 -5.79
C THR A 298 12.34 8.29 -5.53
N PHE A 299 11.14 8.56 -5.01
CA PHE A 299 10.58 9.89 -4.77
C PHE A 299 10.48 10.73 -6.05
N ALA A 300 10.37 10.05 -7.18
CA ALA A 300 10.02 10.65 -8.45
C ALA A 300 8.50 10.75 -8.57
N CYS A 301 8.07 11.89 -9.11
CA CYS A 301 6.69 12.17 -9.39
C CYS A 301 6.40 11.91 -10.87
N PHE A 302 5.45 11.03 -11.16
CA PHE A 302 5.01 10.70 -12.51
C PHE A 302 3.61 11.27 -12.75
N GLY A 303 3.43 11.93 -13.90
CA GLY A 303 2.11 12.36 -14.34
C GLY A 303 1.28 11.18 -14.84
N GLU A 304 0.01 11.44 -15.17
CA GLU A 304 -0.91 10.45 -15.74
C GLU A 304 -0.41 9.86 -17.08
N ASP A 305 0.40 10.61 -17.83
CA ASP A 305 1.03 10.15 -19.08
C ASP A 305 2.25 9.25 -18.86
N GLY A 306 2.52 8.84 -17.60
CA GLY A 306 3.65 8.00 -17.23
C GLY A 306 5.00 8.70 -17.31
N LYS A 307 5.05 10.01 -17.63
CA LYS A 307 6.30 10.77 -17.70
C LYS A 307 6.67 11.32 -16.33
N LYS A 308 7.95 11.21 -16.00
CA LYS A 308 8.51 11.85 -14.82
C LYS A 308 8.39 13.37 -14.95
N ARG A 309 7.74 14.00 -13.97
CA ARG A 309 7.50 15.45 -13.91
C ARG A 309 8.39 16.13 -12.88
N TYR A 310 8.58 15.49 -11.73
CA TYR A 310 9.41 16.04 -10.65
C TYR A 310 10.27 14.96 -10.01
N GLN A 311 11.35 15.39 -9.37
CA GLN A 311 12.17 14.61 -8.45
C GLN A 311 12.23 15.34 -7.12
N LEU A 312 11.84 14.68 -6.02
CA LEU A 312 12.13 15.21 -4.70
C LEU A 312 13.62 15.13 -4.40
N LEU A 313 14.19 16.24 -3.96
CA LEU A 313 15.58 16.35 -3.53
C LEU A 313 15.67 16.33 -2.01
N GLU A 314 16.85 15.97 -1.49
CA GLU A 314 17.15 16.01 -0.04
C GLU A 314 17.05 17.41 0.57
N SER A 315 17.06 18.47 -0.25
CA SER A 315 16.77 19.84 0.19
C SER A 315 15.31 20.06 0.60
N GLY A 316 14.42 19.10 0.33
CA GLY A 316 12.99 19.24 0.51
C GLY A 316 12.30 20.01 -0.63
N LYS A 317 12.94 20.07 -1.80
CA LYS A 317 12.41 20.73 -3.01
C LYS A 317 12.07 19.71 -4.08
N PHE A 318 10.96 19.91 -4.79
CA PHE A 318 10.59 19.16 -5.97
C PHE A 318 11.20 19.83 -7.20
N LYS A 319 12.23 19.20 -7.77
CA LYS A 319 12.86 19.66 -9.00
C LYS A 319 12.05 19.18 -10.21
N ARG A 320 11.53 20.12 -11.00
CA ARG A 320 10.91 19.81 -12.30
C ARG A 320 11.95 19.23 -13.26
N ILE A 321 11.53 18.21 -14.02
CA ILE A 321 12.34 17.51 -15.04
C ILE A 321 11.91 17.96 -16.44
#